data_AF-A0A9D6XYI1-F1
#
_entry.id   AF-A0A9D6XYI1-F1
#
_cell.length_a   1.000
_cell.length_b   1.000
_cell.length_c   1.000
_cell.angle_alpha   90.00
_cell.angle_beta   90.00
_cell.angle_gamma   90.00
#
_symmetry.space_group_name_H-M   'P 1'
#
loop_
_entity.id
_entity.type
_entity.pdbx_description
1 polymer ?
#
loop_
_entity_poly.entity_id
_entity_poly.type
_entity_poly.pdbx_seq_one_letter_code
_entity_poly.pdbx_strand_id
1 'polypeptide(L)'
;MEPIRRHREKLLFLMFGGAISLVLLVIAGFQLIEFTDSTSFCGRLCHDVMYPEYTAYQASPHSRVACSECHVGPGADYLVKSKVSGTPMILATVTGDYSRPIPTPVENLRPARETCEQCHRPERFSGDLVRIHTTYAGDEQNTQKTDARVLRVGGGESEVAKDIHWHIAARVWYLPLDRQRQEIGWVGIEEKNSQITQFIDPGRTAEVTPARIEKEKRLMDCMDCHNRATHVFRSPNELIDTAITQGQIDVSLPYIKREGLNALDPPNPSLSEAYTKAEAIMDFYQANYPRVAERNAAAITAAIEKLKDIARLTTFPEMNVTWETYINNASHIASPGCVRCHGKLVATSGPQKDKAIDAGCESCHYFQLPPAIIINR
;
A
#
# COMPACT_ATOMS: atom_id res chain seq x y z
N MET A 1 48.92 51.55 -22.48
CA MET A 1 48.58 50.15 -22.82
C MET A 1 48.44 49.25 -21.59
N GLU A 2 49.18 49.50 -20.50
CA GLU A 2 49.08 48.82 -19.20
C GLU A 2 47.66 48.66 -18.58
N PRO A 3 46.80 49.70 -18.53
CA PRO A 3 45.51 49.58 -17.85
C PRO A 3 44.52 48.69 -18.61
N ILE A 4 44.58 48.69 -19.94
CA ILE A 4 43.71 47.86 -20.80
C ILE A 4 44.05 46.37 -20.64
N ARG A 5 45.33 46.02 -20.51
CA ARG A 5 45.77 44.63 -20.28
C ARG A 5 45.31 44.11 -18.91
N ARG A 6 45.49 44.91 -17.85
CA ARG A 6 45.02 44.56 -16.50
C ARG A 6 43.51 44.42 -16.43
N HIS A 7 42.75 45.24 -17.17
CA HIS A 7 41.29 45.09 -17.26
C HIS A 7 40.88 43.80 -17.98
N ARG A 8 41.59 43.40 -19.05
CA ARG A 8 41.33 42.13 -19.75
C ARG A 8 41.66 40.91 -18.88
N GLU A 9 42.77 40.92 -18.14
CA GLU A 9 43.14 39.84 -17.23
C GLU A 9 42.13 39.70 -16.08
N LYS A 10 41.67 40.82 -15.49
CA LYS A 10 40.59 40.83 -14.50
C LYS A 10 39.26 40.32 -15.07
N LEU A 11 38.90 40.72 -16.29
CA LEU A 11 37.68 40.25 -16.94
C LEU A 11 37.75 38.74 -17.22
N LEU A 12 38.87 38.23 -17.72
CA LEU A 12 39.08 36.79 -17.95
C LEU A 12 39.02 36.00 -16.64
N PHE A 13 39.65 36.50 -15.58
CA PHE A 13 39.57 35.89 -14.25
C PHE A 13 38.13 35.86 -13.72
N LEU A 14 37.38 36.95 -13.85
CA LEU A 14 35.97 37.02 -13.43
C LEU A 14 35.09 36.10 -14.28
N MET A 15 35.29 36.04 -15.59
CA MET A 15 34.54 35.12 -16.45
C MET A 15 34.84 33.66 -16.13
N PHE A 16 36.11 33.32 -15.90
CA PHE A 16 36.51 31.97 -15.54
C PHE A 16 36.01 31.57 -14.15
N GLY A 17 36.18 32.44 -13.15
CA GLY A 17 35.64 32.23 -11.80
C GLY A 17 34.11 32.15 -11.79
N GLY A 18 33.43 32.98 -12.59
CA GLY A 18 31.98 32.94 -12.78
C GLY A 18 31.52 31.64 -13.43
N ALA A 19 32.21 31.18 -14.47
CA ALA A 19 31.90 29.91 -15.13
C ALA A 19 32.09 28.72 -14.17
N ILE A 20 33.19 28.67 -13.41
CA ILE A 20 33.40 27.64 -12.39
C ILE A 20 32.30 27.69 -11.33
N SER A 21 31.96 28.89 -10.83
CA SER A 21 30.92 29.05 -9.83
C SER A 21 29.56 28.57 -10.35
N LEU A 22 29.22 28.87 -11.61
CA LEU A 22 28.00 28.39 -12.25
C LEU A 22 28.00 26.86 -12.36
N VAL A 23 29.11 26.24 -12.78
CA VAL A 23 29.25 24.78 -12.85
C VAL A 23 29.06 24.15 -11.47
N LEU A 24 29.71 24.70 -10.43
CA LEU A 24 29.56 24.21 -9.06
C LEU A 24 28.13 24.36 -8.55
N LEU A 25 27.45 25.47 -8.87
CA LEU A 25 26.04 25.68 -8.51
C LEU A 25 25.12 24.66 -9.19
N VAL A 26 25.36 24.34 -10.47
CA VAL A 26 24.59 23.32 -11.19
C VAL A 26 24.82 21.94 -10.57
N ILE A 27 26.08 21.57 -10.28
CA ILE A 27 26.41 20.29 -9.64
C ILE A 27 25.75 20.20 -8.26
N ALA A 28 25.88 21.25 -7.43
CA ALA A 28 25.27 21.29 -6.11
C ALA A 28 23.74 21.21 -6.18
N GLY A 29 23.12 21.90 -7.14
CA GLY A 29 21.68 21.82 -7.37
C GLY A 29 21.21 20.41 -7.75
N PHE A 30 21.95 19.74 -8.65
CA PHE A 30 21.64 18.36 -9.04
C PHE A 30 21.78 17.38 -7.86
N GLN A 31 22.88 17.46 -7.11
CA GLN A 31 23.08 16.62 -5.92
C GLN A 31 22.00 16.86 -4.85
N LEU A 32 21.56 18.10 -4.66
CA LEU A 32 20.48 18.42 -3.73
C LEU A 32 19.15 17.79 -4.16
N ILE A 33 18.84 17.81 -5.47
CA ILE A 33 17.64 17.18 -6.00
C ILE A 33 17.71 15.66 -5.78
N GLU A 34 18.80 15.01 -6.20
CA GLU A 34 18.99 13.56 -6.00
C GLU A 34 18.89 13.16 -4.52
N PHE A 35 19.50 13.94 -3.63
CA PHE A 35 19.41 13.69 -2.20
C PHE A 35 17.96 13.79 -1.69
N THR A 36 17.26 14.86 -2.04
CA THR A 36 15.88 15.11 -1.58
C THR A 36 14.82 14.20 -2.24
N ASP A 37 15.18 13.44 -3.26
CA ASP A 37 14.36 12.38 -3.87
C ASP A 37 14.77 10.96 -3.41
N SER A 38 15.81 10.85 -2.59
CA SER A 38 16.30 9.56 -2.11
C SER A 38 15.35 8.93 -1.09
N THR A 39 15.35 7.59 -1.03
CA THR A 39 14.63 6.84 0.01
C THR A 39 15.13 7.16 1.41
N SER A 40 16.41 7.52 1.58
CA SER A 40 16.95 7.92 2.88
C SER A 40 16.39 9.26 3.35
N PHE A 41 16.22 10.22 2.43
CA PHE A 41 15.67 11.52 2.76
C PHE A 41 14.21 11.37 3.20
N CYS A 42 13.39 10.70 2.37
CA CYS A 42 11.97 10.49 2.68
C CYS A 42 11.77 9.63 3.93
N GLY A 43 12.51 8.54 4.08
CA GLY A 43 12.24 7.53 5.11
C GLY A 43 13.01 7.70 6.43
N ARG A 44 14.15 8.39 6.44
CA ARG A 44 15.03 8.46 7.63
C ARG A 44 15.22 9.86 8.19
N LEU A 45 15.09 10.91 7.38
CA LEU A 45 15.31 12.27 7.89
C LEU A 45 14.23 12.67 8.90
N CYS A 46 12.98 12.37 8.60
CA CYS A 46 11.82 12.60 9.47
C CYS A 46 11.41 11.29 10.16
N HIS A 47 12.38 10.59 10.77
CA HIS A 47 12.21 9.21 11.22
C HIS A 47 10.93 9.00 12.02
N ASP A 48 10.52 9.86 12.97
CA ASP A 48 9.29 9.66 13.74
C ASP A 48 8.03 9.59 12.88
N VAL A 49 7.86 10.55 11.96
CA VAL A 49 6.65 10.66 11.14
C VAL A 49 6.60 9.57 10.08
N MET A 50 7.75 9.25 9.51
CA MET A 50 7.87 8.33 8.38
C MET A 50 8.21 6.90 8.81
N TYR A 51 8.48 6.64 10.09
CA TYR A 51 8.84 5.31 10.59
C TYR A 51 7.82 4.23 10.17
N PRO A 52 6.49 4.42 10.30
CA PRO A 52 5.52 3.39 9.93
C PRO A 52 5.55 3.11 8.41
N GLU A 53 5.50 4.18 7.62
CA GLU A 53 5.44 4.09 6.16
C GLU A 53 6.75 3.55 5.55
N TYR A 54 7.89 3.95 6.09
CA TYR A 54 9.22 3.48 5.69
C TYR A 54 9.43 2.02 6.08
N THR A 55 8.99 1.61 7.26
CA THR A 55 9.06 0.22 7.72
C THR A 55 8.19 -0.69 6.86
N ALA A 56 6.94 -0.30 6.58
CA ALA A 56 6.06 -1.03 5.68
C ALA A 56 6.63 -1.11 4.25
N TYR A 57 7.19 0.00 3.74
CA TYR A 57 7.87 0.04 2.44
C TYR A 57 9.00 -1.00 2.34
N GLN A 58 9.86 -1.10 3.36
CA GLN A 58 10.97 -2.06 3.35
C GLN A 58 10.51 -3.52 3.32
N ALA A 59 9.36 -3.81 3.93
CA ALA A 59 8.75 -5.15 3.92
C ALA A 59 7.93 -5.44 2.65
N SER A 60 7.82 -4.48 1.73
CA SER A 60 6.96 -4.57 0.56
C SER A 60 7.65 -5.15 -0.68
N PRO A 61 6.87 -5.59 -1.70
CA PRO A 61 7.39 -5.94 -3.03
C PRO A 61 8.08 -4.76 -3.76
N HIS A 62 7.82 -3.52 -3.33
CA HIS A 62 8.37 -2.30 -3.93
C HIS A 62 9.55 -1.73 -3.13
N SER A 63 10.12 -2.47 -2.17
CA SER A 63 11.24 -2.05 -1.31
C SER A 63 12.53 -1.64 -2.04
N ARG A 64 12.61 -1.87 -3.35
CA ARG A 64 13.72 -1.46 -4.23
C ARG A 64 13.36 -0.36 -5.23
N VAL A 65 12.14 0.17 -5.19
CA VAL A 65 11.68 1.29 -6.02
C VAL A 65 11.75 2.56 -5.17
N ALA A 66 12.44 3.60 -5.63
CA ALA A 66 12.59 4.81 -4.83
C ALA A 66 11.24 5.48 -4.54
N CYS A 67 11.10 6.12 -3.36
CA CYS A 67 9.86 6.79 -2.96
C CYS A 67 9.41 7.81 -4.02
N SER A 68 10.36 8.52 -4.63
CA SER A 68 10.13 9.52 -5.66
C SER A 68 9.52 8.95 -6.94
N GLU A 69 9.77 7.69 -7.30
CA GLU A 69 9.18 7.07 -8.50
C GLU A 69 7.64 6.99 -8.43
N CYS A 70 7.09 6.87 -7.21
CA CYS A 70 5.66 6.85 -6.97
C CYS A 70 5.09 8.19 -6.48
N HIS A 71 5.79 8.89 -5.58
CA HIS A 71 5.29 10.10 -4.91
C HIS A 71 5.63 11.41 -5.62
N VAL A 72 6.60 11.40 -6.55
CA VAL A 72 6.97 12.55 -7.39
C VAL A 72 6.66 12.23 -8.85
N GLY A 73 7.23 11.13 -9.37
CA GLY A 73 7.15 10.70 -10.77
C GLY A 73 8.12 11.48 -11.68
N PRO A 74 8.32 11.03 -12.94
CA PRO A 74 9.28 11.65 -13.86
C PRO A 74 8.78 12.99 -14.41
N GLY A 75 9.69 13.90 -14.75
CA GLY A 75 9.36 15.17 -15.41
C GLY A 75 9.52 16.40 -14.50
N ALA A 76 9.87 17.52 -15.11
CA ALA A 76 10.24 18.74 -14.39
C ALA A 76 9.05 19.42 -13.69
N ASP A 77 7.85 19.31 -14.24
CA ASP A 77 6.61 19.87 -13.70
C ASP A 77 6.22 19.22 -12.37
N TYR A 78 6.23 17.90 -12.30
CA TYR A 78 5.93 17.16 -11.08
C TYR A 78 7.05 17.26 -10.04
N LEU A 79 8.31 17.34 -10.48
CA LEU A 79 9.43 17.65 -9.59
C LEU A 79 9.21 19.01 -8.90
N VAL A 80 8.87 20.07 -9.63
CA VAL A 80 8.61 21.38 -9.02
C VAL A 80 7.36 21.33 -8.12
N LYS A 81 6.27 20.74 -8.60
CA LYS A 81 5.01 20.64 -7.85
C LYS A 81 5.20 19.88 -6.53
N SER A 82 5.95 18.79 -6.53
CA SER A 82 6.20 18.00 -5.32
C SER A 82 6.98 18.82 -4.27
N LYS A 83 8.02 19.56 -4.66
CA LYS A 83 8.80 20.40 -3.75
C LYS A 83 7.99 21.58 -3.19
N VAL A 84 7.18 22.22 -4.02
CA VAL A 84 6.28 23.30 -3.58
C VAL A 84 5.23 22.78 -2.61
N SER A 85 4.57 21.66 -2.92
CA SER A 85 3.56 21.05 -2.04
C SER A 85 4.14 20.40 -0.77
N GLY A 86 5.42 20.02 -0.79
CA GLY A 86 6.14 19.44 0.35
C GLY A 86 6.66 20.47 1.34
N THR A 87 6.88 21.73 0.93
CA THR A 87 7.41 22.78 1.82
C THR A 87 6.55 22.98 3.08
N PRO A 88 5.21 23.10 2.98
CA PRO A 88 4.36 23.18 4.17
C PRO A 88 4.42 21.92 5.05
N MET A 89 4.63 20.74 4.47
CA MET A 89 4.73 19.48 5.22
C MET A 89 6.03 19.40 6.03
N ILE A 90 7.13 19.93 5.48
CA ILE A 90 8.40 20.05 6.21
C ILE A 90 8.21 20.99 7.40
N LEU A 91 7.56 22.15 7.19
CA LEU A 91 7.28 23.10 8.27
C LEU A 91 6.40 22.47 9.35
N ALA A 92 5.30 21.82 8.96
CA ALA A 92 4.42 21.08 9.87
C ALA A 92 5.19 20.03 10.68
N THR A 93 6.12 19.30 10.04
CA THR A 93 6.96 18.31 10.72
C THR A 93 7.87 18.96 11.76
N VAL A 94 8.48 20.11 11.43
CA VAL A 94 9.36 20.86 12.33
C VAL A 94 8.59 21.49 13.49
N THR A 95 7.37 21.99 13.26
CA THR A 95 6.53 22.61 14.30
C THR A 95 5.71 21.60 15.09
N GLY A 96 5.67 20.33 14.66
CA GLY A 96 4.83 19.29 15.26
C GLY A 96 3.33 19.41 14.91
N ASP A 97 2.98 20.27 13.96
CA ASP A 97 1.60 20.59 13.59
C ASP A 97 1.09 19.67 12.47
N TYR A 98 0.87 18.39 12.80
CA TYR A 98 0.33 17.39 11.88
C TYR A 98 -0.54 16.35 12.59
N SER A 99 -1.44 15.74 11.82
CA SER A 99 -2.33 14.68 12.32
C SER A 99 -1.58 13.36 12.57
N ARG A 100 -2.00 12.63 13.61
CA ARG A 100 -1.52 11.28 13.95
C ARG A 100 -2.73 10.36 14.11
N PRO A 101 -3.04 9.45 13.18
CA PRO A 101 -2.26 9.11 11.97
C PRO A 101 -2.40 10.14 10.84
N ILE A 102 -1.51 10.04 9.84
CA ILE A 102 -1.58 10.89 8.63
C ILE A 102 -2.85 10.54 7.84
N PRO A 103 -3.70 11.52 7.49
CA PRO A 103 -4.97 11.24 6.84
C PRO A 103 -4.77 10.75 5.41
N THR A 104 -5.64 9.83 4.99
CA THR A 104 -5.72 9.36 3.59
C THR A 104 -7.07 9.69 2.97
N PRO A 105 -7.17 9.75 1.62
CA PRO A 105 -6.11 9.60 0.62
C PRO A 105 -5.16 10.82 0.54
N VAL A 106 -3.98 10.65 -0.07
CA VAL A 106 -3.07 11.77 -0.39
C VAL A 106 -3.61 12.51 -1.62
N GLU A 107 -3.77 13.83 -1.52
CA GLU A 107 -4.53 14.63 -2.50
C GLU A 107 -3.67 15.20 -3.65
N ASN A 108 -2.34 15.20 -3.51
CA ASN A 108 -1.40 15.83 -4.45
C ASN A 108 -0.54 14.84 -5.25
N LEU A 109 -0.90 13.56 -5.25
CA LEU A 109 -0.22 12.57 -6.08
C LEU A 109 -0.55 12.77 -7.56
N ARG A 110 0.40 12.41 -8.41
CA ARG A 110 0.18 12.24 -9.86
C ARG A 110 -0.88 11.17 -10.11
N PRO A 111 -1.63 11.21 -11.23
CA PRO A 111 -2.52 10.13 -11.60
C PRO A 111 -1.81 8.77 -11.57
N ALA A 112 -2.43 7.78 -10.92
CA ALA A 112 -1.80 6.47 -10.69
C ALA A 112 -1.39 5.77 -11.99
N ARG A 113 -2.12 6.00 -13.08
CA ARG A 113 -1.80 5.42 -14.40
C ARG A 113 -0.42 5.87 -14.91
N GLU A 114 -0.06 7.13 -14.68
CA GLU A 114 1.22 7.69 -15.15
C GLU A 114 2.42 7.22 -14.31
N THR A 115 2.21 6.62 -13.14
CA THR A 115 3.28 6.06 -12.30
C THR A 115 3.28 4.54 -12.33
N CYS A 116 2.14 3.90 -12.03
CA CYS A 116 2.00 2.45 -11.96
C CYS A 116 2.24 1.78 -13.32
N GLU A 117 1.72 2.34 -14.42
CA GLU A 117 1.74 1.68 -15.73
C GLU A 117 3.11 1.75 -16.43
N GLN A 118 4.06 2.50 -15.88
CA GLN A 118 5.46 2.45 -16.33
C GLN A 118 6.08 1.05 -16.12
N CYS A 119 5.61 0.35 -15.07
CA CYS A 119 6.05 -1.00 -14.73
C CYS A 119 4.92 -2.05 -14.89
N HIS A 120 3.67 -1.68 -14.61
CA HIS A 120 2.49 -2.56 -14.62
C HIS A 120 1.56 -2.26 -15.79
N ARG A 121 1.82 -2.84 -16.96
CA ARG A 121 1.01 -2.60 -18.16
C ARG A 121 -0.31 -3.39 -18.11
N PRO A 122 -1.48 -2.72 -18.04
CA PRO A 122 -2.78 -3.38 -18.13
C PRO A 122 -2.97 -4.32 -19.32
N GLU A 123 -2.30 -3.99 -20.42
CA GLU A 123 -2.44 -4.67 -21.70
C GLU A 123 -1.66 -5.99 -21.72
N ARG A 124 -0.66 -6.13 -20.85
CA ARG A 124 0.24 -7.29 -20.81
C ARG A 124 0.08 -8.02 -19.50
N PHE A 125 -1.06 -8.70 -19.41
CA PHE A 125 -1.50 -9.36 -18.20
C PHE A 125 -0.79 -10.70 -17.94
N SER A 126 -0.41 -10.94 -16.67
CA SER A 126 0.37 -12.11 -16.21
C SER A 126 -0.43 -13.38 -15.95
N GLY A 127 -1.74 -13.38 -16.14
CA GLY A 127 -2.61 -14.52 -15.84
C GLY A 127 -3.19 -14.51 -14.43
N ASP A 128 -4.19 -15.35 -14.20
CA ASP A 128 -4.94 -15.44 -12.93
C ASP A 128 -4.02 -15.82 -11.76
N LEU A 129 -4.33 -15.31 -10.57
CA LEU A 129 -3.46 -15.43 -9.40
C LEU A 129 -3.97 -16.48 -8.42
N VAL A 130 -3.13 -17.45 -8.07
CA VAL A 130 -3.39 -18.34 -6.94
C VAL A 130 -2.84 -17.69 -5.66
N ARG A 131 -3.71 -17.47 -4.67
CA ARG A 131 -3.35 -17.05 -3.33
C ARG A 131 -3.58 -18.22 -2.38
N ILE A 132 -2.52 -18.59 -1.68
CA ILE A 132 -2.58 -19.61 -0.63
C ILE A 132 -2.41 -18.87 0.69
N HIS A 133 -3.41 -19.01 1.56
CA HIS A 133 -3.38 -18.47 2.91
C HIS A 133 -3.30 -19.64 3.89
N THR A 134 -2.21 -19.72 4.63
CA THR A 134 -2.03 -20.71 5.68
C THR A 134 -2.16 -20.00 7.02
N THR A 135 -3.08 -20.47 7.86
CA THR A 135 -3.29 -19.96 9.22
C THR A 135 -3.05 -21.06 10.24
N TYR A 136 -2.69 -20.66 11.45
CA TYR A 136 -2.48 -21.58 12.56
C TYR A 136 -3.45 -21.24 13.69
N ALA A 137 -4.06 -22.26 14.29
CA ALA A 137 -4.91 -22.09 15.47
C ALA A 137 -4.06 -21.77 16.71
N GLY A 138 -4.64 -21.09 17.70
CA GLY A 138 -4.01 -20.83 19.00
C GLY A 138 -4.09 -22.02 19.97
N ASP A 139 -4.06 -23.25 19.47
CA ASP A 139 -4.08 -24.49 20.25
C ASP A 139 -2.66 -25.05 20.45
N GLU A 140 -2.54 -26.10 21.25
CA GLU A 140 -1.24 -26.67 21.61
C GLU A 140 -0.45 -27.15 20.38
N GLN A 141 -1.15 -27.68 19.38
CA GLN A 141 -0.56 -28.23 18.16
C GLN A 141 -0.31 -27.17 17.10
N ASN A 142 -0.75 -25.93 17.32
CA ASN A 142 -0.81 -24.87 16.31
C ASN A 142 -1.48 -25.41 15.04
N THR A 143 -2.72 -25.89 15.13
CA THR A 143 -3.38 -26.63 14.03
C THR A 143 -3.39 -25.80 12.75
N GLN A 144 -2.75 -26.32 11.70
CA GLN A 144 -2.64 -25.66 10.40
C GLN A 144 -3.95 -25.78 9.62
N LYS A 145 -4.39 -24.66 9.04
CA LYS A 145 -5.44 -24.60 8.03
C LYS A 145 -4.88 -23.90 6.79
N THR A 146 -5.06 -24.51 5.63
CA THR A 146 -4.65 -23.92 4.35
C THR A 146 -5.86 -23.67 3.48
N ASP A 147 -5.90 -22.47 2.93
CA ASP A 147 -6.97 -21.98 2.09
C ASP A 147 -6.39 -21.49 0.77
N ALA A 148 -6.75 -22.15 -0.34
CA ALA A 148 -6.33 -21.75 -1.68
C ALA A 148 -7.50 -21.04 -2.38
N ARG A 149 -7.21 -19.89 -2.98
CA ARG A 149 -8.15 -19.11 -3.78
C ARG A 149 -7.48 -18.76 -5.09
N VAL A 150 -8.19 -18.92 -6.19
CA VAL A 150 -7.75 -18.42 -7.50
C VAL A 150 -8.53 -17.16 -7.80
N LEU A 151 -7.83 -16.06 -8.01
CA LEU A 151 -8.42 -14.78 -8.38
C LEU A 151 -8.43 -14.66 -9.90
N ARG A 152 -9.60 -14.32 -10.43
CA ARG A 152 -9.83 -13.92 -11.82
C ARG A 152 -9.33 -12.50 -11.99
N VAL A 153 -8.04 -12.35 -12.26
CA VAL A 153 -7.44 -11.02 -12.25
C VAL A 153 -7.71 -10.30 -13.57
N GLY A 154 -7.68 -11.01 -14.70
CA GLY A 154 -8.00 -10.44 -16.02
C GLY A 154 -7.11 -9.26 -16.45
N GLY A 155 -7.50 -8.56 -17.52
CA GLY A 155 -6.73 -7.48 -18.15
C GLY A 155 -7.19 -7.23 -19.59
N GLY A 156 -6.37 -6.60 -20.44
CA GLY A 156 -6.76 -6.41 -21.85
C GLY A 156 -5.69 -6.06 -22.88
N GLU A 157 -5.33 -7.03 -23.72
CA GLU A 157 -5.09 -6.85 -25.17
C GLU A 157 -5.67 -8.11 -25.89
N SER A 158 -6.39 -7.94 -27.02
CA SER A 158 -7.31 -8.90 -27.71
C SER A 158 -8.81 -8.68 -27.46
N GLU A 159 -9.28 -7.43 -27.64
CA GLU A 159 -10.70 -7.03 -27.81
C GLU A 159 -11.70 -7.29 -26.67
N VAL A 160 -11.35 -7.95 -25.56
CA VAL A 160 -12.28 -8.10 -24.42
C VAL A 160 -11.57 -7.88 -23.08
N ALA A 161 -11.75 -6.68 -22.52
CA ALA A 161 -11.53 -6.44 -21.10
C ALA A 161 -12.40 -7.39 -20.28
N LYS A 162 -11.83 -8.06 -19.26
CA LYS A 162 -12.55 -9.04 -18.46
C LYS A 162 -12.05 -9.11 -17.02
N ASP A 163 -12.89 -9.71 -16.17
CA ASP A 163 -12.64 -10.00 -14.75
C ASP A 163 -12.28 -8.75 -13.92
N ILE A 164 -11.54 -8.88 -12.81
CA ILE A 164 -11.30 -7.78 -11.85
C ILE A 164 -10.70 -6.53 -12.54
N HIS A 165 -9.70 -6.71 -13.40
CA HIS A 165 -9.05 -5.60 -14.13
C HIS A 165 -9.85 -5.05 -15.30
N TRP A 166 -11.08 -5.51 -15.56
CA TRP A 166 -11.95 -4.85 -16.52
C TRP A 166 -12.07 -3.32 -16.25
N HIS A 167 -12.06 -2.93 -14.98
CA HIS A 167 -12.17 -1.55 -14.53
C HIS A 167 -11.09 -0.59 -15.06
N ILE A 168 -9.88 -1.08 -15.31
CA ILE A 168 -8.78 -0.23 -15.79
C ILE A 168 -8.70 -0.21 -17.33
N ALA A 169 -9.39 -1.13 -18.00
CA ALA A 169 -9.52 -1.15 -19.46
C ALA A 169 -10.79 -0.41 -19.93
N ALA A 170 -11.82 -0.35 -19.07
CA ALA A 170 -13.01 0.46 -19.28
C ALA A 170 -12.86 1.88 -18.70
N ARG A 171 -13.71 2.81 -19.14
CA ARG A 171 -13.80 4.15 -18.58
C ARG A 171 -14.91 4.18 -17.53
N VAL A 172 -14.54 3.82 -16.30
CA VAL A 172 -15.45 3.76 -15.15
C VAL A 172 -15.31 5.03 -14.32
N TRP A 173 -16.39 5.79 -14.23
CA TRP A 173 -16.50 6.96 -13.37
C TRP A 173 -17.25 6.57 -12.10
N TYR A 174 -16.91 7.18 -10.97
CA TYR A 174 -17.65 6.97 -9.72
C TYR A 174 -17.75 8.25 -8.89
N LEU A 175 -18.78 8.33 -8.03
CA LEU A 175 -18.98 9.41 -7.07
C LEU A 175 -18.77 8.88 -5.64
N PRO A 176 -17.65 9.24 -4.98
CA PRO A 176 -17.50 8.99 -3.56
C PRO A 176 -18.43 9.91 -2.74
N LEU A 177 -19.03 9.36 -1.69
CA LEU A 177 -19.89 10.10 -0.76
C LEU A 177 -19.14 10.57 0.48
N ASP A 178 -17.95 10.02 0.73
CA ASP A 178 -17.06 10.37 1.84
C ASP A 178 -15.62 10.61 1.36
N ARG A 179 -14.80 11.25 2.21
CA ARG A 179 -13.41 11.61 1.87
C ARG A 179 -12.50 10.39 1.67
N GLN A 180 -12.72 9.30 2.41
CA GLN A 180 -11.92 8.07 2.30
C GLN A 180 -12.33 7.21 1.09
N ARG A 181 -13.38 7.63 0.37
CA ARG A 181 -13.91 6.99 -0.84
C ARG A 181 -14.40 5.57 -0.58
N GLN A 182 -14.96 5.32 0.60
CA GLN A 182 -15.46 4.00 1.00
C GLN A 182 -16.95 3.85 0.69
N GLU A 183 -17.69 4.93 0.75
CA GLU A 183 -19.08 5.00 0.32
C GLU A 183 -19.15 5.51 -1.10
N ILE A 184 -19.67 4.70 -2.01
CA ILE A 184 -19.86 5.06 -3.42
C ILE A 184 -21.36 5.13 -3.69
N GLY A 185 -21.82 6.29 -4.14
CA GLY A 185 -23.25 6.52 -4.39
C GLY A 185 -23.66 6.36 -5.86
N TRP A 186 -22.70 6.50 -6.77
CA TRP A 186 -22.94 6.42 -8.21
C TRP A 186 -21.73 5.86 -8.94
N VAL A 187 -22.00 5.09 -9.99
CA VAL A 187 -21.02 4.63 -10.98
C VAL A 187 -21.59 4.90 -12.37
N GLY A 188 -20.75 5.45 -13.25
CA GLY A 188 -21.04 5.64 -14.67
C GLY A 188 -20.03 4.90 -15.53
N ILE A 189 -20.50 3.99 -16.36
CA ILE A 189 -19.66 3.26 -17.32
C ILE A 189 -19.82 3.94 -18.67
N GLU A 190 -18.73 4.50 -19.20
CA GLU A 190 -18.71 5.13 -20.51
C GLU A 190 -18.52 4.06 -21.61
N GLU A 191 -19.56 3.90 -22.43
CA GLU A 191 -19.63 2.96 -23.54
C GLU A 191 -18.90 3.50 -24.79
N LYS A 192 -18.64 2.64 -25.80
CA LYS A 192 -17.93 3.02 -27.04
C LYS A 192 -18.61 4.16 -27.84
N ASN A 193 -19.91 4.37 -27.66
CA ASN A 193 -20.69 5.44 -28.30
C ASN A 193 -20.81 6.71 -27.44
N SER A 194 -19.99 6.84 -26.38
CA SER A 194 -20.06 7.91 -25.38
C SER A 194 -21.37 7.97 -24.57
N GLN A 195 -22.21 6.93 -24.66
CA GLN A 195 -23.34 6.76 -23.76
C GLN A 195 -22.83 6.32 -22.37
N ILE A 196 -23.48 6.79 -21.32
CA ILE A 196 -23.14 6.40 -19.94
C ILE A 196 -24.24 5.51 -19.39
N THR A 197 -23.89 4.26 -19.09
CA THR A 197 -24.70 3.36 -18.26
C THR A 197 -24.50 3.75 -16.80
N GLN A 198 -25.57 4.16 -16.12
CA GLN A 198 -25.51 4.69 -14.76
C GLN A 198 -26.04 3.68 -13.74
N PHE A 199 -25.35 3.60 -12.61
CA PHE A 199 -25.73 2.81 -11.45
C PHE A 199 -25.76 3.72 -10.23
N ILE A 200 -26.81 3.61 -9.42
CA ILE A 200 -27.04 4.44 -8.24
C ILE A 200 -27.31 3.55 -7.04
N ASP A 201 -26.83 3.96 -5.86
CA ASP A 201 -27.23 3.37 -4.58
C ASP A 201 -28.68 3.78 -4.27
N PRO A 202 -29.64 2.84 -4.29
CA PRO A 202 -31.05 3.16 -4.03
C PRO A 202 -31.28 3.83 -2.67
N GLY A 203 -30.45 3.52 -1.68
CA GLY A 203 -30.53 4.09 -0.33
C GLY A 203 -29.94 5.49 -0.20
N ARG A 204 -29.22 5.98 -1.21
CA ARG A 204 -28.47 7.26 -1.16
C ARG A 204 -28.81 8.21 -2.31
N THR A 205 -29.91 7.96 -3.02
CA THR A 205 -30.36 8.75 -4.19
C THR A 205 -30.41 10.26 -3.94
N ALA A 206 -30.83 10.71 -2.75
CA ALA A 206 -30.89 12.13 -2.40
C ALA A 206 -29.52 12.83 -2.43
N GLU A 207 -28.43 12.09 -2.21
CA GLU A 207 -27.06 12.59 -2.22
C GLU A 207 -26.41 12.54 -3.61
N VAL A 208 -27.05 11.88 -4.56
CA VAL A 208 -26.57 11.62 -5.92
C VAL A 208 -27.32 12.54 -6.89
N THR A 209 -26.86 13.78 -7.01
CA THR A 209 -27.44 14.77 -7.93
C THR A 209 -26.57 14.97 -9.17
N PRO A 210 -27.15 15.34 -10.33
CA PRO A 210 -26.37 15.60 -11.54
C PRO A 210 -25.27 16.66 -11.33
N ALA A 211 -25.56 17.72 -10.57
CA ALA A 211 -24.60 18.77 -10.25
C ALA A 211 -23.42 18.25 -9.42
N ARG A 212 -23.68 17.38 -8.44
CA ARG A 212 -22.63 16.77 -7.62
C ARG A 212 -21.80 15.78 -8.43
N ILE A 213 -22.44 14.93 -9.23
CA ILE A 213 -21.75 14.01 -10.13
C ILE A 213 -20.77 14.79 -11.02
N GLU A 214 -21.22 15.86 -11.66
CA GLU A 214 -20.34 16.60 -12.58
C GLU A 214 -19.13 17.23 -11.89
N LYS A 215 -19.30 17.70 -10.65
CA LYS A 215 -18.24 18.36 -9.88
C LYS A 215 -17.28 17.38 -9.20
N GLU A 216 -17.77 16.25 -8.71
CA GLU A 216 -17.07 15.39 -7.76
C GLU A 216 -16.80 13.97 -8.29
N LYS A 217 -17.32 13.61 -9.47
CA LYS A 217 -17.00 12.30 -10.08
C LYS A 217 -15.51 12.17 -10.32
N ARG A 218 -15.04 10.94 -10.15
CA ARG A 218 -13.65 10.56 -10.36
C ARG A 218 -13.60 9.46 -11.40
N LEU A 219 -12.60 9.53 -12.27
CA LEU A 219 -12.25 8.38 -13.10
C LEU A 219 -11.57 7.36 -12.18
N MET A 220 -12.02 6.11 -12.25
CA MET A 220 -11.42 5.02 -11.50
C MET A 220 -9.98 4.78 -11.98
N ASP A 221 -9.06 4.65 -11.03
CA ASP A 221 -7.65 4.35 -11.29
C ASP A 221 -7.13 3.19 -10.42
N CYS A 222 -5.85 2.86 -10.60
CA CYS A 222 -5.21 1.75 -9.89
C CYS A 222 -5.31 1.90 -8.36
N MET A 223 -5.26 3.12 -7.82
CA MET A 223 -5.25 3.38 -6.38
C MET A 223 -6.65 3.31 -5.77
N ASP A 224 -7.72 3.27 -6.55
CA ASP A 224 -9.06 3.06 -5.98
C ASP A 224 -9.24 1.61 -5.48
N CYS A 225 -8.47 0.68 -6.03
CA CYS A 225 -8.41 -0.74 -5.62
C CYS A 225 -7.10 -1.10 -4.91
N HIS A 226 -5.95 -0.64 -5.40
CA HIS A 226 -4.61 -0.90 -4.85
C HIS A 226 -4.09 0.25 -4.00
N ASN A 227 -4.95 0.83 -3.16
CA ASN A 227 -4.65 2.02 -2.34
C ASN A 227 -3.50 1.82 -1.32
N ARG A 228 -3.00 0.58 -1.16
CA ARG A 228 -1.88 0.19 -0.31
C ARG A 228 -0.90 -0.71 -1.07
N ALA A 229 -0.35 -0.23 -2.18
CA ALA A 229 0.57 -1.01 -3.02
C ALA A 229 1.94 -1.32 -2.36
N THR A 230 2.43 -0.43 -1.49
CA THR A 230 3.73 -0.59 -0.82
C THR A 230 3.60 -0.52 0.71
N HIS A 231 2.80 0.42 1.21
CA HIS A 231 2.60 0.65 2.63
C HIS A 231 1.52 -0.27 3.23
N VAL A 232 1.78 -1.57 3.22
CA VAL A 232 0.84 -2.60 3.74
C VAL A 232 1.14 -2.89 5.20
N PHE A 233 0.25 -2.45 6.09
CA PHE A 233 0.32 -2.74 7.52
C PHE A 233 -0.39 -4.07 7.81
N ARG A 234 0.38 -5.14 7.97
CA ARG A 234 -0.13 -6.49 8.23
C ARG A 234 -0.34 -6.71 9.73
N SER A 235 -1.34 -7.50 10.10
CA SER A 235 -1.61 -7.80 11.51
C SER A 235 -0.55 -8.76 12.11
N PRO A 236 -0.36 -8.77 13.44
CA PRO A 236 0.44 -9.78 14.12
C PRO A 236 -0.01 -11.18 13.77
N ASN A 237 -1.32 -11.41 13.65
CA ASN A 237 -1.87 -12.70 13.25
C ASN A 237 -1.29 -13.20 11.92
N GLU A 238 -1.37 -12.36 10.88
CA GLU A 238 -0.84 -12.71 9.55
C GLU A 238 0.67 -12.88 9.51
N LEU A 239 1.40 -12.01 10.23
CA LEU A 239 2.86 -12.03 10.25
C LEU A 239 3.40 -13.25 11.00
N ILE A 240 2.75 -13.64 12.10
CA ILE A 240 3.08 -14.87 12.84
C ILE A 240 2.75 -16.10 11.98
N ASP A 241 1.57 -16.15 11.35
CA ASP A 241 1.23 -17.25 10.43
C ASP A 241 2.26 -17.40 9.30
N THR A 242 2.71 -16.26 8.75
CA THR A 242 3.76 -16.24 7.73
C THR A 242 5.08 -16.76 8.27
N ALA A 243 5.48 -16.33 9.47
CA ALA A 243 6.74 -16.75 10.09
C ALA A 243 6.75 -18.24 10.43
N ILE A 244 5.62 -18.79 10.90
CA ILE A 244 5.45 -20.23 11.13
C ILE A 244 5.52 -20.99 9.79
N THR A 245 4.78 -20.53 8.76
CA THR A 245 4.80 -21.15 7.42
C THR A 245 6.20 -21.18 6.80
N GLN A 246 7.00 -20.14 7.05
CA GLN A 246 8.37 -20.02 6.53
C GLN A 246 9.41 -20.76 7.39
N GLY A 247 9.00 -21.42 8.48
CA GLY A 247 9.91 -22.10 9.41
C GLY A 247 10.79 -21.15 10.23
N GLN A 248 10.43 -19.87 10.29
CA GLN A 248 11.11 -18.86 11.12
C GLN A 248 10.66 -18.92 12.58
N ILE A 249 9.46 -19.45 12.81
CA ILE A 249 8.96 -19.85 14.12
C ILE A 249 8.68 -21.35 14.05
N ASP A 250 9.26 -22.13 14.96
CA ASP A 250 9.07 -23.57 15.01
C ASP A 250 7.63 -23.91 15.46
N VAL A 251 6.84 -24.47 14.54
CA VAL A 251 5.44 -24.85 14.77
C VAL A 251 5.27 -25.95 15.83
N SER A 252 6.32 -26.72 16.11
CA SER A 252 6.27 -27.78 17.12
C SER A 252 6.28 -27.25 18.55
N LEU A 253 6.56 -25.96 18.75
CA LEU A 253 6.50 -25.31 20.05
C LEU A 253 5.04 -25.18 20.54
N PRO A 254 4.68 -25.81 21.67
CA PRO A 254 3.30 -25.79 22.16
C PRO A 254 2.75 -24.38 22.35
N TYR A 255 1.60 -24.09 21.74
CA TYR A 255 0.90 -22.79 21.84
C TYR A 255 1.68 -21.57 21.31
N ILE A 256 2.75 -21.72 20.53
CA ILE A 256 3.55 -20.57 20.07
C ILE A 256 2.73 -19.53 19.29
N LYS A 257 1.72 -19.97 18.53
CA LYS A 257 0.79 -19.08 17.85
C LYS A 257 0.00 -18.20 18.82
N ARG A 258 -0.52 -18.80 19.89
CA ARG A 258 -1.30 -18.11 20.93
C ARG A 258 -0.42 -17.14 21.71
N GLU A 259 0.73 -17.59 22.19
CA GLU A 259 1.64 -16.75 22.97
C GLU A 259 2.18 -15.57 22.16
N GLY A 260 2.55 -15.81 20.90
CA GLY A 260 2.97 -14.74 19.99
C GLY A 260 1.87 -13.71 19.72
N LEU A 261 0.63 -14.17 19.54
CA LEU A 261 -0.52 -13.27 19.39
C LEU A 261 -0.76 -12.45 20.65
N ASN A 262 -0.83 -13.07 21.83
CA ASN A 262 -1.04 -12.38 23.10
C ASN A 262 0.05 -11.33 23.40
N ALA A 263 1.26 -11.54 22.90
CA ALA A 263 2.36 -10.59 23.08
C ALA A 263 2.19 -9.33 22.20
N LEU A 264 1.58 -9.44 21.02
CA LEU A 264 1.59 -8.41 19.99
C LEU A 264 0.21 -7.80 19.68
N ASP A 265 -0.87 -8.44 20.12
CA ASP A 265 -2.27 -8.06 19.93
C ASP A 265 -2.99 -8.12 21.31
N PRO A 266 -3.62 -7.04 21.80
CA PRO A 266 -3.87 -5.72 21.17
C PRO A 266 -2.60 -4.88 20.92
N PRO A 267 -2.71 -3.78 20.14
CA PRO A 267 -1.61 -2.88 19.87
C PRO A 267 -0.85 -2.45 21.14
N ASN A 268 0.48 -2.61 21.10
CA ASN A 268 1.35 -2.25 22.20
C ASN A 268 1.60 -0.73 22.27
N PRO A 269 1.69 -0.14 23.48
CA PRO A 269 1.92 1.29 23.64
C PRO A 269 3.38 1.71 23.38
N SER A 270 4.31 0.76 23.34
CA SER A 270 5.70 0.98 22.93
C SER A 270 6.33 -0.30 22.37
N LEU A 271 7.35 -0.12 21.54
CA LEU A 271 8.15 -1.24 21.04
C LEU A 271 8.87 -1.99 22.17
N SER A 272 9.30 -1.26 23.21
CA SER A 272 9.91 -1.87 24.40
C SER A 272 8.93 -2.78 25.13
N GLU A 273 7.66 -2.37 25.27
CA GLU A 273 6.65 -3.22 25.92
C GLU A 273 6.33 -4.46 25.08
N ALA A 274 6.24 -4.31 23.75
CA ALA A 274 6.08 -5.45 22.85
C ALA A 274 7.24 -6.45 22.98
N TYR A 275 8.48 -5.96 23.12
CA TYR A 275 9.64 -6.82 23.35
C TYR A 275 9.59 -7.52 24.70
N THR A 276 9.25 -6.81 25.78
CA THR A 276 9.11 -7.42 27.11
C THR A 276 8.05 -8.53 27.11
N LYS A 277 6.89 -8.30 26.44
CA LYS A 277 5.86 -9.34 26.30
C LYS A 277 6.33 -10.53 25.48
N ALA A 278 7.08 -10.30 24.40
CA ALA A 278 7.67 -11.39 23.61
C ALA A 278 8.71 -12.19 24.42
N GLU A 279 9.53 -11.52 25.24
CA GLU A 279 10.53 -12.18 26.09
C GLU A 279 9.90 -13.05 27.19
N ALA A 280 8.76 -12.61 27.74
CA ALA A 280 8.00 -13.36 28.75
C ALA A 280 7.49 -14.73 28.26
N ILE A 281 7.51 -14.99 26.94
CA ILE A 281 7.19 -16.31 26.38
C ILE A 281 8.17 -17.38 26.89
N MET A 282 9.42 -17.03 27.19
CA MET A 282 10.36 -17.98 27.81
C MET A 282 9.84 -18.43 29.18
N ASP A 283 9.30 -17.52 29.99
CA ASP A 283 8.76 -17.83 31.31
C ASP A 283 7.55 -18.76 31.21
N PHE A 284 6.70 -18.55 30.20
CA PHE A 284 5.59 -19.47 29.89
C PHE A 284 6.09 -20.91 29.66
N TYR A 285 7.15 -21.09 28.87
CA TYR A 285 7.70 -22.43 28.62
C TYR A 285 8.39 -23.00 29.86
N GLN A 286 9.13 -22.20 30.62
CA GLN A 286 9.77 -22.66 31.86
C GLN A 286 8.74 -23.14 32.89
N ALA A 287 7.61 -22.43 33.01
CA ALA A 287 6.56 -22.76 33.97
C ALA A 287 5.69 -23.95 33.53
N ASN A 288 5.28 -24.01 32.26
CA ASN A 288 4.27 -24.97 31.80
C ASN A 288 4.85 -26.16 31.03
N TYR A 289 6.02 -25.99 30.41
CA TYR A 289 6.68 -26.99 29.55
C TYR A 289 8.19 -27.10 29.82
N PRO A 290 8.63 -27.39 31.06
CA PRO A 290 10.04 -27.30 31.45
C PRO A 290 10.98 -28.19 30.61
N ARG A 291 10.50 -29.36 30.16
CA ARG A 291 11.26 -30.23 29.25
C ARG A 291 11.43 -29.63 27.85
N VAL A 292 10.44 -28.89 27.36
CA VAL A 292 10.53 -28.18 26.07
C VAL A 292 11.44 -26.96 26.25
N ALA A 293 11.33 -26.23 27.36
CA ALA A 293 12.22 -25.12 27.68
C ALA A 293 13.69 -25.55 27.69
N GLU A 294 14.01 -26.72 28.28
CA GLU A 294 15.37 -27.26 28.30
C GLU A 294 15.85 -27.74 26.91
N ARG A 295 15.03 -28.54 26.21
CA ARG A 295 15.44 -29.20 24.95
C ARG A 295 15.37 -28.29 23.72
N ASN A 296 14.42 -27.36 23.70
CA ASN A 296 14.11 -26.50 22.58
C ASN A 296 14.41 -25.02 22.88
N ALA A 297 15.26 -24.73 23.88
CA ALA A 297 15.65 -23.37 24.27
C ALA A 297 16.04 -22.49 23.07
N ALA A 298 16.83 -23.02 22.14
CA ALA A 298 17.25 -22.30 20.94
C ALA A 298 16.08 -21.96 20.00
N ALA A 299 15.12 -22.87 19.85
CA ALA A 299 13.93 -22.64 19.02
C ALA A 299 12.99 -21.59 19.67
N ILE A 300 12.85 -21.63 21.00
CA ILE A 300 12.08 -20.63 21.75
C ILE A 300 12.73 -19.25 21.60
N THR A 301 14.05 -19.14 21.80
CA THR A 301 14.78 -17.88 21.62
C THR A 301 14.65 -17.36 20.19
N ALA A 302 14.77 -18.22 19.17
CA ALA A 302 14.57 -17.83 17.77
C ALA A 302 13.15 -17.32 17.51
N ALA A 303 12.13 -17.97 18.08
CA ALA A 303 10.74 -17.52 17.97
C ALA A 303 10.53 -16.16 18.65
N ILE A 304 11.11 -15.94 19.83
CA ILE A 304 11.06 -14.65 20.54
C ILE A 304 11.70 -13.54 19.70
N GLU A 305 12.89 -13.77 19.16
CA GLU A 305 13.55 -12.77 18.31
C GLU A 305 12.73 -12.49 17.04
N LYS A 306 12.12 -13.51 16.45
CA LYS A 306 11.23 -13.31 15.31
C LYS A 306 9.97 -12.51 15.68
N LEU A 307 9.41 -12.72 16.87
CA LEU A 307 8.27 -11.93 17.37
C LEU A 307 8.67 -10.47 17.63
N LYS A 308 9.90 -10.19 18.09
CA LYS A 308 10.41 -8.83 18.19
C LYS A 308 10.56 -8.16 16.81
N ASP A 309 11.00 -8.89 15.80
CA ASP A 309 11.01 -8.38 14.43
C ASP A 309 9.58 -8.09 13.91
N ILE A 310 8.61 -8.94 14.26
CA ILE A 310 7.20 -8.68 13.94
C ILE A 310 6.70 -7.43 14.68
N ALA A 311 7.06 -7.25 15.95
CA ALA A 311 6.69 -6.06 16.73
C ALA A 311 7.13 -4.75 16.05
N ARG A 312 8.32 -4.73 15.43
CA ARG A 312 8.81 -3.57 14.65
C ARG A 312 7.91 -3.24 13.46
N LEU A 313 7.19 -4.22 12.92
CA LEU A 313 6.28 -4.06 11.77
C LEU A 313 4.85 -3.71 12.19
N THR A 314 4.51 -3.78 13.48
CA THR A 314 3.13 -3.66 13.98
C THR A 314 2.94 -2.63 15.08
N THR A 315 4.01 -2.07 15.65
CA THR A 315 3.96 -1.17 16.80
C THR A 315 4.48 0.23 16.45
N PHE A 316 3.55 1.16 16.20
CA PHE A 316 3.83 2.55 15.80
C PHE A 316 3.06 3.58 16.66
N PRO A 317 3.27 3.60 17.98
CA PRO A 317 2.50 4.45 18.89
C PRO A 317 2.70 5.95 18.63
N GLU A 318 3.88 6.36 18.17
CA GLU A 318 4.19 7.76 17.89
C GLU A 318 3.27 8.33 16.81
N MET A 319 2.82 7.50 15.85
CA MET A 319 1.95 7.94 14.76
C MET A 319 0.52 7.45 14.90
N ASN A 320 0.16 6.78 16.00
CA ASN A 320 -1.14 6.13 16.19
C ASN A 320 -1.51 5.23 15.00
N VAL A 321 -0.52 4.51 14.46
CA VAL A 321 -0.71 3.58 13.33
C VAL A 321 -0.68 2.14 13.83
N THR A 322 -1.68 1.37 13.41
CA THR A 322 -1.81 -0.08 13.59
C THR A 322 -2.17 -0.71 12.25
N TRP A 323 -2.26 -2.05 12.21
CA TRP A 323 -2.76 -2.79 11.05
C TRP A 323 -4.23 -2.50 10.70
N GLU A 324 -4.96 -1.79 11.56
CA GLU A 324 -6.37 -1.44 11.38
C GLU A 324 -6.57 0.01 10.97
N THR A 325 -5.55 0.86 11.13
CA THR A 325 -5.66 2.31 10.91
C THR A 325 -6.03 2.67 9.47
N TYR A 326 -5.53 1.89 8.51
CA TYR A 326 -5.63 2.22 7.10
C TYR A 326 -6.30 1.12 6.30
N ILE A 327 -7.43 1.49 5.68
CA ILE A 327 -8.21 0.59 4.85
C ILE A 327 -7.38 0.15 3.62
N ASN A 328 -7.46 -1.14 3.29
CA ASN A 328 -6.89 -1.72 2.07
C ASN A 328 -8.02 -2.25 1.18
N ASN A 329 -8.19 -1.66 0.00
CA ASN A 329 -9.28 -1.96 -0.93
C ASN A 329 -8.99 -3.18 -1.84
N ALA A 330 -7.81 -3.79 -1.75
CA ALA A 330 -7.40 -4.87 -2.66
C ALA A 330 -8.08 -6.22 -2.38
N SER A 331 -8.87 -6.32 -1.31
CA SER A 331 -9.63 -7.52 -0.94
C SER A 331 -10.91 -7.13 -0.21
N HIS A 332 -11.76 -8.12 0.08
CA HIS A 332 -12.99 -7.93 0.87
C HIS A 332 -12.94 -8.64 2.25
N ILE A 333 -11.74 -8.88 2.78
CA ILE A 333 -11.54 -9.63 4.04
C ILE A 333 -11.64 -8.69 5.25
N ALA A 334 -10.83 -7.64 5.25
CA ALA A 334 -10.76 -6.64 6.33
C ALA A 334 -11.38 -5.29 5.94
N SER A 335 -11.88 -5.17 4.70
CA SER A 335 -12.53 -3.97 4.18
C SER A 335 -13.64 -4.33 3.19
N PRO A 336 -14.51 -3.39 2.80
CA PRO A 336 -15.49 -3.64 1.75
C PRO A 336 -14.89 -3.87 0.35
N GLY A 337 -13.69 -3.37 0.05
CA GLY A 337 -13.03 -3.57 -1.26
C GLY A 337 -13.95 -3.28 -2.46
N CYS A 338 -14.20 -4.28 -3.30
CA CYS A 338 -15.07 -4.18 -4.48
C CYS A 338 -16.57 -4.07 -4.13
N VAL A 339 -16.99 -4.56 -2.96
CA VAL A 339 -18.41 -4.54 -2.55
C VAL A 339 -18.91 -3.15 -2.14
N ARG A 340 -18.04 -2.13 -2.19
CA ARG A 340 -18.45 -0.71 -2.19
C ARG A 340 -19.38 -0.36 -3.36
N CYS A 341 -19.28 -1.10 -4.47
CA CYS A 341 -20.15 -0.96 -5.64
C CYS A 341 -20.95 -2.24 -5.92
N HIS A 342 -20.27 -3.39 -5.91
CA HIS A 342 -20.84 -4.68 -6.28
C HIS A 342 -21.87 -5.14 -5.24
N GLY A 343 -23.06 -5.53 -5.69
CA GLY A 343 -24.19 -5.92 -4.83
C GLY A 343 -24.94 -4.77 -4.19
N LYS A 344 -24.48 -3.52 -4.38
CA LYS A 344 -25.03 -2.31 -3.77
C LYS A 344 -25.69 -1.38 -4.80
N LEU A 345 -25.01 -1.07 -5.89
CA LEU A 345 -25.50 -0.12 -6.89
C LEU A 345 -26.41 -0.80 -7.91
N VAL A 346 -27.51 -0.13 -8.29
CA VAL A 346 -28.51 -0.62 -9.25
C VAL A 346 -28.53 0.25 -10.49
N ALA A 347 -28.55 -0.37 -11.67
CA ALA A 347 -28.57 0.35 -12.94
C ALA A 347 -29.88 1.11 -13.12
N THR A 348 -29.79 2.39 -13.44
CA THR A 348 -30.93 3.27 -13.74
C THR A 348 -31.07 3.54 -15.24
N SER A 349 -30.06 3.21 -16.03
CA SER A 349 -30.03 3.33 -17.49
C SER A 349 -29.32 2.15 -18.15
N GLY A 350 -29.36 2.10 -19.49
CA GLY A 350 -28.62 1.13 -20.29
C GLY A 350 -29.21 -0.30 -20.28
N PRO A 351 -28.48 -1.27 -20.87
CA PRO A 351 -28.97 -2.65 -21.07
C PRO A 351 -29.20 -3.43 -19.77
N GLN A 352 -28.62 -2.98 -18.66
CA GLN A 352 -28.72 -3.62 -17.35
C GLN A 352 -29.72 -2.93 -16.41
N LYS A 353 -30.63 -2.09 -16.95
CA LYS A 353 -31.60 -1.35 -16.14
C LYS A 353 -32.32 -2.25 -15.11
N ASP A 354 -32.47 -1.73 -13.90
CA ASP A 354 -33.10 -2.36 -12.74
C ASP A 354 -32.32 -3.58 -12.17
N LYS A 355 -31.09 -3.83 -12.66
CA LYS A 355 -30.21 -4.86 -12.11
C LYS A 355 -29.10 -4.26 -11.26
N ALA A 356 -28.78 -4.94 -10.16
CA ALA A 356 -27.60 -4.63 -9.37
C ALA A 356 -26.30 -5.01 -10.10
N ILE A 357 -25.21 -4.31 -9.79
CA ILE A 357 -23.87 -4.78 -10.16
C ILE A 357 -23.65 -6.14 -9.48
N ASP A 358 -23.27 -7.17 -10.24
CA ASP A 358 -23.11 -8.53 -9.72
C ASP A 358 -22.07 -8.60 -8.59
N ALA A 359 -22.38 -9.35 -7.54
CA ALA A 359 -21.48 -9.62 -6.41
C ALA A 359 -21.27 -11.11 -6.17
N GLY A 360 -21.68 -11.96 -7.13
CA GLY A 360 -21.39 -13.39 -7.08
C GLY A 360 -19.89 -13.63 -6.97
N CYS A 361 -19.48 -14.58 -6.11
CA CYS A 361 -18.07 -14.80 -5.86
C CYS A 361 -17.31 -15.24 -7.14
N GLU A 362 -18.00 -15.88 -8.08
CA GLU A 362 -17.49 -16.33 -9.37
C GLU A 362 -17.08 -15.18 -10.29
N SER A 363 -17.53 -13.95 -10.03
CA SER A 363 -17.07 -12.76 -10.75
C SER A 363 -15.59 -12.47 -10.51
N CYS A 364 -15.07 -12.87 -9.34
CA CYS A 364 -13.71 -12.57 -8.88
C CYS A 364 -12.87 -13.83 -8.60
N HIS A 365 -13.50 -14.99 -8.38
CA HIS A 365 -12.83 -16.21 -7.97
C HIS A 365 -13.19 -17.41 -8.85
N TYR A 366 -12.25 -18.35 -8.99
CA TYR A 366 -12.59 -19.72 -9.38
C TYR A 366 -12.76 -20.59 -8.13
N PHE A 367 -13.90 -21.27 -8.04
CA PHE A 367 -14.20 -22.26 -6.99
C PHE A 367 -13.96 -23.70 -7.45
N GLN A 368 -13.93 -23.91 -8.76
CA GLN A 368 -13.52 -25.15 -9.38
C GLN A 368 -12.38 -24.81 -10.33
N LEU A 369 -11.23 -25.47 -10.13
CA LEU A 369 -10.16 -25.41 -11.13
C LEU A 369 -10.72 -26.06 -12.40
N PRO A 370 -10.71 -25.39 -13.57
CA PRO A 370 -11.07 -26.05 -14.82
C PRO A 370 -10.18 -27.29 -14.98
N PRO A 371 -10.69 -28.42 -15.54
CA PRO A 371 -10.00 -29.72 -15.57
C PRO A 371 -8.71 -29.79 -16.42
N ALA A 372 -8.02 -28.68 -16.67
CA ALA A 372 -6.76 -28.64 -17.38
C ALA A 372 -5.84 -27.52 -16.85
N ILE A 373 -5.32 -27.68 -15.63
CA ILE A 373 -4.03 -27.08 -15.28
C ILE A 373 -3.00 -28.21 -15.36
N ILE A 374 -2.60 -28.53 -16.60
CA ILE A 374 -1.35 -29.24 -16.82
C ILE A 374 -0.26 -28.21 -16.49
N ILE A 375 0.31 -28.32 -15.30
CA ILE A 375 1.55 -27.64 -14.95
C ILE A 375 2.62 -28.26 -15.85
N ASN A 376 2.87 -27.68 -17.02
CA ASN A 376 4.09 -27.96 -17.75
C ASN A 376 5.24 -27.35 -16.93
N ARG A 377 6.07 -28.23 -16.39
CA ARG A 377 7.29 -27.91 -15.66
C ARG A 377 8.31 -27.21 -16.54
#